data_AF-A0A9P3C851-F1
#
_entry.id   AF-A0A9P3C851-F1
#
_cell.length_a   1.000
_cell.length_b   1.000
_cell.length_c   1.000
_cell.angle_alpha   90.00
_cell.angle_beta   90.00
_cell.angle_gamma   90.00
#
_symmetry.space_group_name_H-M   'P 1'
#
loop_
_entity.id
_entity.type
_entity.pdbx_description
1 polymer ?
#
loop_
_entity_poly.entity_id
_entity_poly.type
_entity_poly.pdbx_seq_one_letter_code
_entity_poly.pdbx_strand_id
1 'polypeptide(L)'
;MAAQNSIPFGPLETPIIFATKWFHKIDQHILTADYQTNDAWVDWMTKGYELFIAFRKQSAALHFDQQTISAIPVACGRDGDKIGDAWNAAEKLRDVLNWSIDEGVRHLRHAGKSMPEVRHKFDILVDNVTLAIVDGVWDGEISKISQKVIEKIKGGADEGLP
;
A
#
# COMPACT_ATOMS: atom_id res chain seq x y z
N MET A 1 16.87 -29.16 -28.42
CA MET A 1 15.47 -28.68 -28.49
C MET A 1 15.36 -27.45 -27.63
N ALA A 2 14.98 -26.33 -28.23
CA ALA A 2 14.85 -25.04 -27.57
C ALA A 2 13.49 -24.96 -26.87
N ALA A 3 13.48 -24.69 -25.56
CA ALA A 3 12.36 -24.07 -24.90
C ALA A 3 12.80 -22.64 -24.55
N GLN A 4 12.59 -21.72 -25.50
CA GLN A 4 12.57 -20.30 -25.20
C GLN A 4 11.38 -20.08 -24.26
N ASN A 5 11.66 -19.87 -22.97
CA ASN A 5 10.70 -19.30 -22.04
C ASN A 5 10.40 -17.88 -22.53
N SER A 6 9.38 -17.76 -23.38
CA SER A 6 8.82 -16.49 -23.80
C SER A 6 8.39 -15.72 -22.55
N ILE A 7 9.04 -14.60 -22.30
CA ILE A 7 8.60 -13.59 -21.34
C ILE A 7 7.13 -13.28 -21.68
N PRO A 8 6.17 -13.40 -20.75
CA PRO A 8 4.74 -13.35 -21.08
C PRO A 8 4.24 -11.96 -21.50
N PHE A 9 5.12 -10.96 -21.56
CA PHE A 9 4.79 -9.59 -21.94
C PHE A 9 5.85 -9.05 -22.90
N GLY A 10 5.41 -8.69 -24.10
CA GLY A 10 6.26 -8.12 -25.16
C GLY A 10 6.67 -6.66 -24.90
N PRO A 11 7.31 -6.00 -25.88
CA PRO A 11 7.99 -4.68 -25.80
C PRO A 11 7.10 -3.44 -25.53
N LEU A 12 5.90 -3.61 -24.96
CA LEU A 12 4.90 -2.55 -24.80
C LEU A 12 4.79 -1.98 -23.37
N GLU A 13 5.33 -2.65 -22.35
CA GLU A 13 5.32 -2.13 -20.98
C GLU A 13 6.57 -1.25 -20.79
N THR A 14 6.44 0.05 -21.05
CA THR A 14 7.48 1.04 -20.75
C THR A 14 7.37 1.51 -19.29
N PRO A 15 8.43 2.08 -18.70
CA PRO A 15 8.37 2.67 -17.36
C PRO A 15 7.21 3.67 -17.19
N ILE A 16 6.91 4.46 -18.24
CA ILE A 16 5.83 5.46 -18.23
C ILE A 16 4.46 4.78 -18.16
N ILE A 17 4.25 3.76 -19.00
CA ILE A 17 2.98 3.01 -19.04
C ILE A 17 2.78 2.28 -17.72
N PHE A 18 3.84 1.65 -17.20
CA PHE A 18 3.84 0.99 -15.90
C PHE A 18 3.48 1.96 -14.77
N ALA A 19 4.20 3.09 -14.67
CA ALA A 19 3.99 4.09 -13.62
C ALA A 19 2.55 4.65 -13.68
N THR A 20 2.08 5.01 -14.88
CA THR A 20 0.73 5.59 -15.05
C THR A 20 -0.35 4.61 -14.61
N LYS A 21 -0.28 3.34 -15.07
CA LYS A 21 -1.27 2.31 -14.71
C LYS A 21 -1.29 2.05 -13.21
N TRP A 22 -0.12 1.89 -12.60
CA TRP A 22 0.00 1.55 -11.19
C TRP A 22 -0.40 2.71 -10.28
N PHE A 23 0.02 3.93 -10.61
CA PHE A 23 -0.40 5.12 -9.89
C PHE A 23 -1.92 5.27 -9.90
N HIS A 24 -2.56 5.08 -11.07
CA HIS A 24 -4.03 5.13 -11.17
C HIS A 24 -4.71 4.04 -10.34
N LYS A 25 -4.24 2.79 -10.43
CA LYS A 25 -4.81 1.68 -9.63
C LYS A 25 -4.70 1.94 -8.12
N ILE A 26 -3.55 2.45 -7.67
CA ILE A 26 -3.30 2.74 -6.26
C ILE A 26 -4.16 3.91 -5.78
N ASP A 27 -4.22 5.01 -6.54
CA ASP A 27 -5.07 6.16 -6.19
C ASP A 27 -6.56 5.76 -6.13
N GLN A 28 -7.05 4.98 -7.10
CA GLN A 28 -8.43 4.47 -7.08
C GLN A 28 -8.69 3.57 -5.88
N HIS A 29 -7.74 2.71 -5.50
CA HIS A 29 -7.88 1.86 -4.33
C HIS A 29 -7.97 2.68 -3.03
N ILE A 30 -7.15 3.73 -2.90
CA ILE A 30 -7.18 4.64 -1.75
C ILE A 30 -8.53 5.39 -1.67
N LEU A 31 -9.09 5.82 -2.81
CA LEU A 31 -10.36 6.53 -2.86
C LEU A 31 -11.59 5.66 -2.56
N THR A 32 -11.47 4.34 -2.73
CA THR A 32 -12.58 3.38 -2.53
C THR A 32 -12.55 2.72 -1.14
N ALA A 33 -11.80 3.30 -0.19
CA ALA A 33 -11.73 2.80 1.17
C ALA A 33 -13.10 2.88 1.87
N ASP A 34 -13.61 1.73 2.28
CA ASP A 34 -14.84 1.60 3.06
C ASP A 34 -14.53 1.20 4.49
N TYR A 35 -14.66 2.18 5.39
CA TYR A 35 -14.44 2.03 6.83
C TYR A 35 -15.76 1.83 7.62
N GLN A 36 -16.90 1.61 6.94
CA GLN A 36 -18.20 1.53 7.61
C GLN A 36 -18.38 0.22 8.40
N THR A 37 -17.75 -0.87 7.94
CA THR A 37 -17.84 -2.17 8.61
C THR A 37 -16.46 -2.80 8.76
N ASN A 38 -16.27 -3.60 9.82
CA ASN A 38 -15.02 -4.32 10.04
C ASN A 38 -14.70 -5.29 8.88
N ASP A 39 -15.72 -5.90 8.26
CA ASP A 39 -15.52 -6.82 7.13
C ASP A 39 -15.06 -6.07 5.87
N ALA A 40 -15.74 -4.97 5.50
CA ALA A 40 -15.35 -4.15 4.35
C ALA A 40 -13.95 -3.54 4.53
N TRP A 41 -13.62 -3.13 5.75
CA TRP A 41 -12.29 -2.61 6.07
C TRP A 41 -11.20 -3.68 5.95
N VAL A 42 -11.42 -4.88 6.46
CA VAL A 42 -10.47 -6.01 6.33
C VAL A 42 -10.31 -6.43 4.87
N ASP A 43 -11.40 -6.49 4.11
CA ASP A 43 -11.37 -6.79 2.68
C ASP A 43 -10.62 -5.70 1.89
N TRP A 44 -10.79 -4.42 2.27
CA TRP A 44 -10.05 -3.31 1.68
C TRP A 44 -8.54 -3.44 1.96
N MET A 45 -8.14 -3.69 3.21
CA MET A 45 -6.73 -3.89 3.57
C MET A 45 -6.12 -5.08 2.81
N THR A 46 -6.87 -6.19 2.70
CA THR A 46 -6.43 -7.38 1.97
C THR A 46 -6.13 -7.07 0.50
N LYS A 47 -7.07 -6.40 -0.18
CA LYS A 47 -6.89 -5.99 -1.58
C LYS A 47 -5.73 -5.00 -1.74
N GLY A 48 -5.56 -4.08 -0.80
CA GLY A 48 -4.45 -3.12 -0.81
C GLY A 48 -3.10 -3.82 -0.69
N TYR A 49 -3.01 -4.82 0.19
CA TYR A 49 -1.80 -5.61 0.34
C TYR A 49 -1.47 -6.41 -0.92
N GLU A 50 -2.45 -7.09 -1.52
CA GLU A 50 -2.28 -7.79 -2.79
C GLU A 50 -1.83 -6.84 -3.91
N LEU A 51 -2.41 -5.64 -3.97
CA LEU A 51 -2.04 -4.61 -4.94
C LEU A 51 -0.58 -4.17 -4.77
N PHE A 52 -0.13 -3.92 -3.54
CA PHE A 52 1.26 -3.56 -3.24
C PHE A 52 2.24 -4.67 -3.64
N ILE A 53 1.93 -5.93 -3.28
CA ILE A 53 2.79 -7.07 -3.63
C ILE A 53 2.84 -7.26 -5.15
N ALA A 54 1.72 -7.11 -5.85
CA ALA A 54 1.67 -7.21 -7.30
C ALA A 54 2.50 -6.11 -7.98
N PHE A 55 2.45 -4.86 -7.46
CA PHE A 55 3.31 -3.77 -7.93
C PHE A 55 4.79 -4.14 -7.81
N ARG A 56 5.23 -4.58 -6.61
CA ARG A 56 6.62 -4.95 -6.33
C ARG A 56 7.10 -6.09 -7.20
N LYS A 57 6.29 -7.15 -7.34
CA LYS A 57 6.63 -8.32 -8.18
C LYS A 57 6.74 -7.94 -9.65
N GLN A 58 5.83 -7.12 -10.16
CA GLN A 58 5.86 -6.73 -11.57
C GLN A 58 7.00 -5.75 -11.87
N SER A 59 7.27 -4.78 -10.99
CA SER A 59 8.43 -3.89 -11.13
C SER A 59 9.74 -4.69 -11.14
N ALA A 60 9.90 -5.66 -10.24
CA ALA A 60 11.08 -6.53 -10.20
C ALA A 60 11.22 -7.37 -11.47
N ALA A 61 10.13 -7.96 -11.96
CA ALA A 61 10.11 -8.76 -13.19
C ALA A 61 10.47 -7.95 -14.45
N LEU A 62 10.21 -6.64 -14.44
CA LEU A 62 10.52 -5.71 -15.54
C LEU A 62 11.85 -4.97 -15.33
N HIS A 63 12.58 -5.26 -14.25
CA HIS A 63 13.81 -4.56 -13.86
C HIS A 63 13.63 -3.03 -13.71
N PHE A 64 12.44 -2.59 -13.31
CA PHE A 64 12.17 -1.19 -13.03
C PHE A 64 12.48 -0.92 -11.56
N ASP A 65 13.57 -0.22 -11.29
CA ASP A 65 13.95 0.18 -9.94
C ASP A 65 13.16 1.41 -9.45
N GLN A 66 13.33 1.70 -8.16
CA GLN A 66 12.71 2.84 -7.51
C GLN A 66 13.03 4.16 -8.23
N GLN A 67 14.30 4.37 -8.57
CA GLN A 67 14.74 5.63 -9.18
C GLN A 67 14.07 5.86 -10.54
N THR A 68 13.97 4.81 -11.35
CA THR A 68 13.33 4.83 -12.66
C THR A 68 11.85 5.17 -12.56
N ILE A 69 11.12 4.55 -11.62
CA ILE A 69 9.68 4.77 -11.50
C ILE A 69 9.36 6.08 -10.79
N SER A 70 10.11 6.48 -9.76
CA SER A 70 9.91 7.75 -9.06
C SER A 70 10.23 8.98 -9.92
N ALA A 71 11.10 8.84 -10.93
CA ALA A 71 11.41 9.93 -11.85
C ALA A 71 10.29 10.27 -12.83
N ILE A 72 9.21 9.46 -12.87
CA ILE A 72 8.10 9.63 -13.82
C ILE A 72 6.92 10.28 -13.08
N PRO A 73 6.71 11.60 -13.25
CA PRO A 73 5.52 12.24 -12.72
C PRO A 73 4.30 11.77 -13.51
N VAL A 74 3.27 11.37 -12.77
CA VAL A 74 1.96 10.98 -13.26
C VAL A 74 0.95 11.98 -12.72
N ALA A 75 0.21 12.60 -13.62
CA ALA A 75 -0.98 13.37 -13.26
C ALA A 75 -2.19 12.42 -13.22
N CYS A 76 -2.86 12.30 -12.07
CA CYS A 76 -4.17 11.65 -11.93
C CYS A 76 -5.21 12.64 -11.37
N GLY A 77 -6.47 12.23 -11.35
CA GLY A 77 -7.61 13.08 -10.96
C GLY A 77 -8.44 13.53 -12.17
N ARG A 78 -9.64 14.06 -11.90
CA ARG A 78 -10.61 14.46 -12.95
C ARG A 78 -10.06 15.60 -13.83
N ASP A 79 -9.16 16.41 -13.27
CA ASP A 79 -8.54 17.58 -13.91
C ASP A 79 -7.00 17.52 -13.92
N GLY A 80 -6.39 16.37 -13.58
CA GLY A 80 -4.93 16.22 -13.47
C GLY A 80 -4.30 17.02 -12.32
N ASP A 81 -5.11 17.37 -11.32
CA ASP A 81 -4.75 18.17 -10.15
C ASP A 81 -3.82 17.43 -9.16
N LYS A 82 -3.79 16.09 -9.23
CA LYS A 82 -2.85 15.28 -8.44
C LYS A 82 -1.66 14.87 -9.28
N ILE A 83 -0.51 15.49 -9.05
CA ILE A 83 0.76 15.03 -9.58
C ILE A 83 1.47 14.20 -8.50
N GLY A 84 1.88 12.99 -8.86
CA GLY A 84 2.69 12.12 -8.00
C GLY A 84 3.44 11.08 -8.81
N ASP A 85 4.07 10.13 -8.16
CA ASP A 85 4.73 9.00 -8.81
C ASP A 85 4.24 7.67 -8.24
N ALA A 86 4.28 6.63 -9.08
CA ALA A 86 3.73 5.32 -8.75
C ALA A 86 4.44 4.64 -7.58
N TRP A 87 5.74 4.87 -7.43
CA TRP A 87 6.52 4.25 -6.37
C TRP A 87 6.15 4.83 -5.01
N ASN A 88 6.16 6.17 -4.87
CA ASN A 88 5.76 6.83 -3.63
C ASN A 88 4.28 6.55 -3.30
N ALA A 89 3.41 6.40 -4.30
CA ALA A 89 2.04 5.97 -4.07
C ALA A 89 1.97 4.54 -3.48
N ALA A 90 2.77 3.61 -4.01
CA ALA A 90 2.85 2.24 -3.50
C ALA A 90 3.41 2.19 -2.07
N GLU A 91 4.45 2.97 -1.78
CA GLU A 91 5.03 3.07 -0.43
C GLU A 91 4.02 3.69 0.55
N LYS A 92 3.31 4.75 0.16
CA LYS A 92 2.21 5.31 0.96
C LYS A 92 1.11 4.29 1.21
N LEU A 93 0.74 3.49 0.22
CA LEU A 93 -0.24 2.42 0.38
C LEU A 93 0.25 1.40 1.43
N ARG A 94 1.51 0.96 1.36
CA ARG A 94 2.10 0.09 2.38
C ARG A 94 2.01 0.71 3.77
N ASP A 95 2.36 1.98 3.92
CA ASP A 95 2.37 2.64 5.23
C ASP A 95 0.95 2.77 5.80
N VAL A 96 -0.05 3.07 4.96
CA VAL A 96 -1.47 3.10 5.36
C VAL A 96 -1.96 1.71 5.77
N LEU A 97 -1.56 0.66 5.06
CA LEU A 97 -1.91 -0.72 5.40
C LEU A 97 -1.29 -1.13 6.74
N ASN A 98 -0.01 -0.84 6.96
CA ASN A 98 0.66 -1.12 8.22
C ASN A 98 -0.02 -0.41 9.39
N TRP A 99 -0.32 0.89 9.24
CA TRP A 99 -1.07 1.63 10.25
C TRP A 99 -2.47 1.04 10.50
N SER A 100 -3.17 0.64 9.44
CA SER A 100 -4.51 0.04 9.56
C SER A 100 -4.46 -1.33 10.24
N ILE A 101 -3.42 -2.12 9.99
CA ILE A 101 -3.20 -3.40 10.67
C ILE A 101 -2.91 -3.18 12.16
N ASP A 102 -2.07 -2.21 12.52
CA ASP A 102 -1.80 -1.88 13.93
C ASP A 102 -3.09 -1.48 14.66
N GLU A 103 -3.91 -0.63 14.04
CA GLU A 103 -5.23 -0.28 14.58
C GLU A 103 -6.16 -1.50 14.62
N GLY A 104 -6.10 -2.38 13.63
CA GLY A 104 -6.90 -3.61 13.57
C GLY A 104 -6.55 -4.59 14.68
N VAL A 105 -5.28 -4.73 15.03
CA VAL A 105 -4.83 -5.52 16.18
C VAL A 105 -5.43 -4.95 17.47
N ARG A 106 -5.43 -3.61 17.62
CA ARG A 106 -6.02 -2.94 18.80
C ARG A 106 -7.54 -3.12 18.87
N HIS A 107 -8.24 -2.95 17.76
CA HIS A 107 -9.70 -2.95 17.73
C HIS A 107 -10.32 -4.35 17.61
N LEU A 108 -9.81 -5.20 16.73
CA LEU A 108 -10.42 -6.50 16.43
C LEU A 108 -9.99 -7.61 17.41
N ARG A 109 -8.73 -7.59 17.88
CA ARG A 109 -8.22 -8.58 18.84
C ARG A 109 -8.50 -8.20 20.30
N HIS A 110 -8.34 -6.93 20.69
CA HIS A 110 -8.50 -6.55 22.10
C HIS A 110 -9.92 -6.08 22.49
N ALA A 111 -10.70 -5.47 21.59
CA ALA A 111 -11.99 -4.86 21.95
C ALA A 111 -13.23 -5.76 21.77
N GLY A 112 -13.07 -7.03 21.38
CA GLY A 112 -14.10 -8.05 21.59
C GLY A 112 -15.34 -8.05 20.67
N LYS A 113 -15.57 -7.05 19.81
CA LYS A 113 -16.86 -6.85 19.10
C LYS A 113 -16.96 -7.30 17.62
N SER A 114 -16.04 -8.12 17.14
CA SER A 114 -16.01 -8.54 15.73
C SER A 114 -16.51 -9.98 15.55
N MET A 115 -17.21 -10.24 14.45
CA MET A 115 -17.61 -11.59 14.06
C MET A 115 -16.36 -12.50 13.92
N PRO A 116 -16.42 -13.79 14.34
CA PRO A 116 -15.29 -14.71 14.25
C PRO A 116 -14.68 -14.81 12.86
N GLU A 117 -15.51 -14.77 11.81
CA GLU A 117 -15.09 -14.86 10.41
C GLU A 117 -14.22 -13.66 10.02
N VAL A 118 -14.59 -12.45 10.46
CA VAL A 118 -13.84 -11.22 10.20
C VAL A 118 -12.50 -11.25 10.95
N ARG A 119 -12.47 -11.78 12.17
CA ARG A 119 -11.20 -11.98 12.90
C ARG A 119 -10.29 -12.96 12.19
N HIS A 120 -10.82 -14.08 11.72
CA HIS A 120 -10.02 -15.07 11.00
C HIS A 120 -9.43 -14.50 9.71
N LYS A 121 -10.23 -13.76 8.92
CA LYS A 121 -9.74 -13.03 7.75
C LYS A 121 -8.61 -12.06 8.12
N PHE A 122 -8.80 -11.29 9.19
CA PHE A 122 -7.81 -10.34 9.67
C PHE A 122 -6.52 -11.04 10.14
N ASP A 123 -6.62 -12.16 10.84
CA ASP A 123 -5.46 -12.92 11.29
C ASP A 123 -4.65 -13.46 10.10
N ILE A 124 -5.31 -13.97 9.04
CA ILE A 124 -4.65 -14.37 7.80
C ILE A 124 -3.91 -13.19 7.15
N LEU A 125 -4.53 -12.00 7.13
CA LEU A 125 -3.89 -10.80 6.59
C LEU A 125 -2.63 -10.43 7.39
N VAL A 126 -2.73 -10.42 8.73
CA VAL A 126 -1.59 -10.16 9.62
C VAL A 126 -0.48 -11.17 9.38
N ASP A 127 -0.79 -12.45 9.26
CA ASP A 127 0.18 -13.51 8.99
C ASP A 127 0.84 -13.32 7.62
N ASN A 128 0.08 -13.02 6.57
CA ASN A 128 0.62 -12.80 5.23
C ASN A 128 1.56 -11.59 5.17
N VAL A 129 1.22 -10.52 5.86
CA VAL A 129 2.03 -9.31 5.97
C VAL A 129 3.30 -9.62 6.76
N THR A 130 3.17 -10.28 7.92
CA THR A 130 4.30 -10.67 8.79
C THR A 130 5.25 -11.67 8.11
N LEU A 131 4.73 -12.63 7.36
CA LEU A 131 5.55 -13.63 6.65
C LEU A 131 6.29 -13.02 5.47
N ALA A 132 5.64 -12.17 4.66
CA ALA A 132 6.34 -11.45 3.59
C ALA A 132 7.41 -10.48 4.11
N ILE A 133 7.22 -10.02 5.35
CA ILE A 133 8.17 -9.22 6.10
C ILE A 133 9.38 -10.07 6.56
N VAL A 134 9.16 -11.32 6.99
CA VAL A 134 10.23 -12.29 7.35
C VAL A 134 11.09 -12.67 6.14
N ASP A 135 10.55 -12.62 4.92
CA ASP A 135 11.31 -12.75 3.67
C ASP A 135 12.23 -11.54 3.35
N GLY A 136 12.39 -10.59 4.29
CA GLY A 136 13.45 -9.57 4.25
C GLY A 136 13.00 -8.13 4.00
N VAL A 137 11.75 -7.76 4.33
CA VAL A 137 11.25 -6.38 4.18
C VAL A 137 10.53 -5.91 5.46
N TRP A 138 11.20 -5.98 6.61
CA TRP A 138 10.87 -5.14 7.77
C TRP A 138 11.93 -4.05 7.92
N ASP A 139 11.54 -2.78 7.80
CA ASP A 139 12.26 -1.69 8.48
C ASP A 139 11.41 -1.23 9.67
N GLY A 140 11.80 -1.67 10.85
CA GLY A 140 11.13 -1.36 12.12
C GLY A 140 11.26 0.11 12.53
N GLU A 141 11.93 0.92 11.75
CA GLU A 141 12.00 2.38 11.93
C GLU A 141 10.72 3.09 11.44
N ILE A 142 9.92 2.49 10.54
CA ILE A 142 8.71 3.14 9.99
C ILE A 142 7.66 3.39 11.08
N SER A 143 7.49 2.47 12.04
CA SER A 143 6.58 2.67 13.18
C SER A 143 7.00 3.89 14.02
N LYS A 144 8.31 4.13 14.17
CA LYS A 144 8.85 5.31 14.90
C LYS A 144 8.75 6.60 14.09
N ILE A 145 8.93 6.54 12.78
CA ILE A 145 8.79 7.71 11.88
C ILE A 145 7.32 8.12 11.79
N SER A 146 6.40 7.17 11.61
CA SER A 146 4.96 7.42 11.61
C SER A 146 4.47 7.96 12.96
N GLN A 147 4.97 7.45 14.09
CA GLN A 147 4.70 8.05 15.41
C GLN A 147 5.20 9.50 15.51
N LYS A 148 6.43 9.80 15.06
CA LYS A 148 6.96 11.17 15.07
C LYS A 148 6.16 12.12 14.18
N VAL A 149 5.67 11.66 13.03
CA VAL A 149 4.83 12.48 12.14
C VAL A 149 3.46 12.75 12.78
N ILE A 150 2.87 11.74 13.44
CA ILE A 150 1.59 11.90 14.15
C ILE A 150 1.73 12.83 15.37
N GLU A 151 2.82 12.73 16.12
CA GLU A 151 3.12 13.66 17.24
C GLU A 151 3.33 15.09 16.75
N LYS A 152 3.97 15.28 15.60
CA LYS A 152 4.18 16.61 15.01
C LYS A 152 2.89 17.25 14.50
N ILE A 153 1.96 16.45 13.98
CA ILE A 153 0.62 16.90 13.56
C ILE A 153 -0.26 17.22 14.78
N LYS A 154 -0.12 16.48 15.88
CA LYS A 154 -0.84 16.77 17.14
C LYS A 154 -0.27 17.98 17.89
N GLY A 155 1.05 18.18 17.89
CA GLY A 155 1.70 19.32 18.53
C GLY A 155 1.56 20.64 17.76
N GLY A 156 1.35 20.59 16.44
CA GLY A 156 1.09 21.79 15.62
C GLY A 156 -0.34 22.33 15.71
N ALA A 157 -1.25 21.62 16.39
CA ALA A 157 -2.63 22.08 16.60
C ALA A 157 -2.79 22.94 17.87
N ASP A 158 -1.75 23.08 18.70
CA ASP A 158 -1.78 23.83 19.96
C ASP A 158 -1.01 25.16 19.91
N GLU A 159 -0.33 25.47 18.79
CA GLU A 159 0.29 26.77 18.56
C GLU A 159 -0.42 27.50 17.42
N GLY A 160 -1.60 28.05 17.69
CA GLY A 160 -2.19 29.01 16.76
C GLY A 160 -3.68 29.23 16.86
N LEU A 161 -4.17 29.73 17.99
CA LEU A 161 -5.32 30.62 17.99
C LEU A 161 -5.01 31.81 18.93
N PRO A 162 -5.09 33.07 18.45
CA PRO A 162 -4.87 34.26 19.27
C PRO A 162 -5.92 34.43 20.38
#